data_AF-A0A060VZK7-F1
#
_entry.id   AF-A0A060VZK7-F1
#
_cell.length_a   1.000
_cell.length_b   1.000
_cell.length_c   1.000
_cell.angle_alpha   90.00
_cell.angle_beta   90.00
_cell.angle_gamma   90.00
#
_symmetry.space_group_name_H-M   'P 1'
#
loop_
_entity.id
_entity.type
_entity.pdbx_description
1 polymer ?
#
loop_
_entity_poly.entity_id
_entity_poly.type
_entity_poly.pdbx_seq_one_letter_code
_entity_poly.pdbx_strand_id
1 'polypeptide(L)'
;MLCPSMMQSSLNPMSPMGPFMDFHWPVRSLWPETRPLFFQMEQEMMRNMQEMRHNMEYMQRLHQKIFEDIDGPLSLTDFKPIAFQMGKENNRFALTLDTKDFSPADLSVKQVGRKLRVSGKTEKKQDDGKGSFSYRCQEFKQEFDLPEGVNPETVTCSLNDGQLQIQAPKVAAVTESNERVVPITCSSAVTSPGAATESTAVEAEPKKD
;
A
#
# COMPACT_ATOMS: atom_id res chain seq x y z
N MET A 1 8.25 -79.26 -16.53
CA MET A 1 8.25 -78.46 -17.78
C MET A 1 7.48 -77.18 -17.49
N LEU A 2 8.18 -76.05 -17.43
CA LEU A 2 8.07 -74.91 -18.35
C LEU A 2 6.84 -74.02 -18.09
N CYS A 3 7.08 -72.82 -17.53
CA CYS A 3 6.21 -71.64 -17.71
C CYS A 3 6.40 -71.09 -19.14
N PRO A 4 5.43 -70.34 -19.72
CA PRO A 4 5.51 -68.86 -19.61
C PRO A 4 4.19 -68.06 -19.69
N SER A 5 4.13 -67.00 -18.86
CA SER A 5 3.93 -65.56 -19.17
C SER A 5 2.66 -64.94 -19.82
N MET A 6 2.35 -63.74 -19.29
CA MET A 6 1.56 -62.57 -19.77
C MET A 6 0.03 -62.62 -19.55
N MET A 7 -0.60 -61.65 -18.88
CA MET A 7 -0.62 -60.21 -19.16
C MET A 7 -0.72 -59.31 -17.90
N GLN A 8 -0.02 -58.18 -17.96
CA GLN A 8 -0.06 -57.06 -17.01
C GLN A 8 -1.38 -56.28 -17.08
N SER A 9 -1.77 -55.63 -15.98
CA SER A 9 -2.57 -54.40 -16.01
C SER A 9 -2.06 -53.47 -14.90
N SER A 10 -1.35 -52.44 -15.37
CA SER A 10 -1.17 -51.06 -14.87
C SER A 10 -1.91 -50.70 -13.56
N LEU A 11 -1.31 -50.04 -12.56
CA LEU A 11 -0.65 -48.73 -12.60
C LEU A 11 0.26 -48.55 -11.36
N ASN A 12 1.47 -48.05 -11.58
CA ASN A 12 2.36 -47.37 -10.64
C ASN A 12 2.73 -46.03 -11.32
N PRO A 13 3.42 -45.06 -10.68
CA PRO A 13 3.73 -44.82 -9.26
C PRO A 13 3.40 -43.35 -8.86
N MET A 14 3.74 -42.93 -7.64
CA MET A 14 4.38 -41.63 -7.30
C MET A 14 3.94 -41.08 -5.93
N SER A 15 4.72 -41.41 -4.90
CA SER A 15 4.99 -40.54 -3.74
C SER A 15 5.92 -39.38 -4.22
N PRO A 16 6.09 -38.22 -3.53
CA PRO A 16 6.29 -38.11 -2.07
C PRO A 16 5.82 -36.81 -1.37
N MET A 17 6.06 -36.77 -0.06
CA MET A 17 6.17 -35.59 0.84
C MET A 17 4.94 -35.18 1.65
N GLY A 18 4.75 -35.89 2.76
CA GLY A 18 4.25 -35.37 4.04
C GLY A 18 4.91 -36.18 5.16
N PRO A 19 5.38 -35.58 6.28
CA PRO A 19 6.20 -36.28 7.26
C PRO A 19 5.31 -37.07 8.22
N PHE A 20 4.67 -38.11 7.72
CA PHE A 20 4.17 -39.16 8.60
C PHE A 20 5.33 -40.12 8.86
N MET A 21 5.75 -40.16 10.11
CA MET A 21 6.72 -41.12 10.62
C MET A 21 6.30 -42.53 10.21
N ASP A 22 7.05 -43.13 9.28
CA ASP A 22 6.94 -44.54 8.90
C ASP A 22 7.45 -45.43 10.03
N PHE A 23 6.64 -45.62 11.07
CA PHE A 23 6.81 -46.76 11.98
C PHE A 23 6.05 -47.95 11.43
N HIS A 24 6.76 -48.73 10.62
CA HIS A 24 6.39 -50.08 10.23
C HIS A 24 6.40 -50.96 11.50
N TRP A 25 5.24 -51.23 12.09
CA TRP A 25 5.12 -52.17 13.20
C TRP A 25 4.64 -53.53 12.68
N PRO A 26 5.48 -54.59 12.69
CA PRO A 26 4.99 -55.91 12.38
C PRO A 26 4.36 -56.52 13.65
N VAL A 27 3.16 -57.08 13.48
CA VAL A 27 2.61 -58.20 14.23
C VAL A 27 2.37 -57.99 15.73
N ARG A 28 1.10 -58.16 16.12
CA ARG A 28 0.70 -58.35 17.52
C ARG A 28 1.42 -59.56 18.11
N SER A 29 2.42 -59.35 18.95
CA SER A 29 2.82 -60.24 20.06
C SER A 29 3.92 -59.56 20.88
N LEU A 30 3.76 -59.54 22.20
CA LEU A 30 4.79 -59.28 23.21
C LEU A 30 5.23 -57.83 23.52
N TRP A 31 4.30 -56.91 23.81
CA TRP A 31 4.57 -55.89 24.85
C TRP A 31 3.38 -55.80 25.81
N PRO A 32 3.39 -56.59 26.90
CA PRO A 32 2.40 -56.48 27.98
C PRO A 32 2.66 -55.27 28.90
N GLU A 33 3.90 -54.77 28.98
CA GLU A 33 4.32 -53.90 30.09
C GLU A 33 4.22 -52.38 29.85
N THR A 34 4.26 -51.87 28.61
CA THR A 34 4.21 -50.41 28.33
C THR A 34 2.85 -49.90 27.89
N ARG A 35 1.88 -50.80 27.68
CA ARG A 35 0.49 -50.42 27.38
C ARG A 35 -0.13 -49.53 28.46
N PRO A 36 0.06 -49.77 29.77
CA PRO A 36 -0.52 -48.92 30.81
C PRO A 36 0.03 -47.48 30.73
N LEU A 37 1.34 -47.34 30.49
CA LEU A 37 2.00 -46.04 30.36
C LEU A 37 1.58 -45.30 29.09
N PHE A 38 1.43 -46.00 27.96
CA PHE A 38 0.95 -45.39 26.72
C PHE A 38 -0.53 -44.99 26.82
N PHE A 39 -1.38 -45.84 27.40
CA PHE A 39 -2.79 -45.50 27.66
C PHE A 39 -2.91 -44.30 28.60
N GLN A 40 -2.08 -44.24 29.64
CA GLN A 40 -2.06 -43.11 30.56
C GLN A 40 -1.63 -41.82 29.85
N MET A 41 -0.59 -41.88 29.03
CA MET A 41 -0.13 -40.73 28.25
C MET A 41 -1.16 -40.28 27.20
N GLU A 42 -1.82 -41.22 26.53
CA GLU A 42 -2.88 -40.94 25.55
C GLU A 42 -4.11 -40.34 26.23
N GLN A 43 -4.46 -40.80 27.43
CA GLN A 43 -5.53 -40.21 28.25
C GLN A 43 -5.18 -38.80 28.73
N GLU A 44 -3.95 -38.57 29.18
CA GLU A 44 -3.49 -37.23 29.56
C GLU A 44 -3.50 -36.29 28.35
N MET A 45 -3.05 -36.76 27.19
CA MET A 45 -3.04 -35.98 25.95
C MET A 45 -4.46 -35.70 25.45
N MET A 46 -5.40 -36.64 25.56
CA MET A 46 -6.81 -36.42 25.27
C MET A 46 -7.44 -35.41 26.23
N ARG A 47 -7.13 -35.48 27.52
CA ARG A 47 -7.59 -34.51 28.52
C ARG A 47 -7.05 -33.11 28.22
N ASN A 48 -5.74 -32.98 27.96
CA ASN A 48 -5.12 -31.71 27.60
C ASN A 48 -5.69 -31.16 26.30
N MET A 49 -5.97 -32.00 25.30
CA MET A 49 -6.61 -31.56 24.06
C MET A 49 -8.06 -31.13 24.26
N GLN A 50 -8.79 -31.74 25.20
CA GLN A 50 -10.15 -31.30 25.55
C GLN A 50 -10.12 -29.95 26.27
N GLU A 51 -9.21 -29.78 27.22
CA GLU A 51 -8.99 -28.52 27.93
C GLU A 51 -8.54 -27.41 26.96
N MET A 52 -7.63 -27.73 26.05
CA MET A 52 -7.18 -26.79 25.02
C MET A 52 -8.31 -26.43 24.04
N ARG A 53 -9.16 -27.39 23.66
CA ARG A 53 -10.35 -27.09 22.84
C ARG A 53 -11.33 -26.17 23.59
N HIS A 54 -11.61 -26.47 24.85
CA HIS A 54 -12.49 -25.63 25.66
C HIS A 54 -11.93 -24.21 25.87
N ASN A 55 -10.64 -24.10 26.19
CA ASN A 55 -9.97 -22.82 26.32
C ASN A 55 -9.93 -22.07 24.99
N MET A 56 -9.75 -22.77 23.87
CA MET A 56 -9.80 -22.19 22.54
C MET A 56 -11.22 -21.69 22.20
N GLU A 57 -12.27 -22.42 22.55
CA GLU A 57 -13.66 -21.99 22.38
C GLU A 57 -13.96 -20.76 23.24
N TYR A 58 -13.49 -20.73 24.50
CA TYR A 58 -13.60 -19.57 25.37
C TYR A 58 -12.87 -18.36 24.79
N MET A 59 -11.62 -18.54 24.36
CA MET A 59 -10.84 -17.50 23.71
C MET A 59 -11.46 -17.04 22.39
N GLN A 60 -12.08 -17.94 21.61
CA GLN A 60 -12.80 -17.58 20.39
C GLN A 60 -14.04 -16.74 20.70
N ARG A 61 -14.80 -17.06 21.75
CA ARG A 61 -15.94 -16.25 22.21
C ARG A 61 -15.50 -14.89 22.75
N LEU A 62 -14.39 -14.85 23.49
CA LEU A 62 -13.79 -13.59 23.93
C LEU A 62 -13.36 -12.76 22.74
N HIS A 63 -12.67 -13.36 21.78
CA HIS A 63 -12.27 -12.71 20.54
C HIS A 63 -13.49 -12.18 19.80
N GLN A 64 -14.54 -12.98 19.62
CA GLN A 64 -15.76 -12.54 18.98
C GLN A 64 -16.38 -11.32 19.67
N LYS A 65 -16.44 -11.33 21.01
CA LYS A 65 -16.96 -10.20 21.78
C LYS A 65 -16.08 -8.95 21.70
N ILE A 66 -14.76 -9.12 21.77
CA ILE A 66 -13.79 -8.03 21.59
C ILE A 66 -13.90 -7.41 20.19
N PHE A 67 -14.14 -8.23 19.16
CA PHE A 67 -14.31 -7.77 17.77
C PHE A 67 -15.67 -7.16 17.48
N GLU A 68 -16.68 -7.48 18.27
CA GLU A 68 -17.99 -6.81 18.21
C GLU A 68 -17.90 -5.40 18.85
N ASP A 69 -17.10 -5.25 19.92
CA ASP A 69 -16.93 -3.98 20.64
C ASP A 69 -15.86 -3.06 19.99
N ILE A 70 -14.90 -3.61 19.24
CA ILE A 70 -13.90 -2.88 18.46
C ILE A 70 -14.33 -2.96 17.00
N ASP A 71 -14.81 -1.85 16.41
CA ASP A 71 -15.27 -1.77 15.01
C ASP A 71 -14.39 -2.55 13.99
N GLY A 72 -14.72 -3.82 13.70
CA GLY A 72 -14.21 -4.59 12.56
C GLY A 72 -12.99 -5.50 12.81
N PRO A 73 -12.64 -6.37 11.82
CA PRO A 73 -11.65 -7.42 12.01
C PRO A 73 -10.26 -6.85 12.29
N LEU A 74 -9.68 -7.22 13.44
CA LEU A 74 -8.31 -6.88 13.85
C LEU A 74 -7.31 -7.34 12.77
N SER A 75 -7.04 -6.44 11.84
CA SER A 75 -5.80 -6.41 11.08
C SER A 75 -4.74 -5.96 12.07
N LEU A 76 -3.71 -6.77 12.32
CA LEU A 76 -2.56 -6.45 13.19
C LEU A 76 -1.72 -5.24 12.73
N THR A 77 -2.27 -4.39 11.88
CA THR A 77 -1.86 -3.03 11.58
C THR A 77 -3.13 -2.20 11.38
N ASP A 78 -3.63 -1.55 12.43
CA ASP A 78 -4.85 -0.71 12.44
C ASP A 78 -4.63 0.65 11.75
N PHE A 79 -3.92 0.69 10.62
CA PHE A 79 -3.89 1.88 9.79
C PHE A 79 -5.13 1.90 8.90
N LYS A 80 -6.25 2.39 9.47
CA LYS A 80 -7.45 2.64 8.67
C LYS A 80 -7.19 3.90 7.82
N PRO A 81 -7.23 3.81 6.48
CA PRO A 81 -7.09 4.98 5.64
C PRO A 81 -8.27 5.92 5.90
N ILE A 82 -8.00 7.20 6.04
CA ILE A 82 -9.04 8.21 6.22
C ILE A 82 -9.67 8.53 4.87
N ALA A 83 -10.99 8.71 4.87
CA ALA A 83 -11.72 9.15 3.70
C ALA A 83 -11.23 10.54 3.28
N PHE A 84 -10.94 10.70 1.99
CA PHE A 84 -10.47 11.95 1.43
C PHE A 84 -11.19 12.28 0.13
N GLN A 85 -11.21 13.57 -0.21
CA GLN A 85 -11.75 14.08 -1.47
C GLN A 85 -10.77 15.07 -2.09
N MET A 86 -10.63 14.99 -3.41
CA MET A 86 -9.85 15.93 -4.22
C MET A 86 -10.80 16.93 -4.87
N GLY A 87 -10.52 18.22 -4.70
CA GLY A 87 -11.30 19.30 -5.31
C GLY A 87 -11.13 19.31 -6.83
N LYS A 88 -12.24 19.55 -7.55
CA LYS A 88 -12.28 19.57 -9.03
C LYS A 88 -11.86 20.90 -9.66
N GLU A 89 -11.31 21.84 -8.89
CA GLU A 89 -10.97 23.14 -9.44
C GLU A 89 -9.71 23.09 -10.31
N ASN A 90 -9.80 23.66 -11.51
CA ASN A 90 -8.71 23.64 -12.48
C ASN A 90 -7.51 24.48 -12.01
N ASN A 91 -7.75 25.58 -11.29
CA ASN A 91 -6.72 26.56 -10.93
C ASN A 91 -6.11 26.38 -9.53
N ARG A 92 -6.57 25.40 -8.75
CA ARG A 92 -5.95 25.08 -7.46
C ARG A 92 -5.90 23.59 -7.21
N PHE A 93 -4.93 23.17 -6.42
CA PHE A 93 -4.97 21.89 -5.75
C PHE A 93 -5.76 22.05 -4.46
N ALA A 94 -6.69 21.13 -4.21
CA ALA A 94 -7.47 21.09 -2.98
C ALA A 94 -7.67 19.62 -2.58
N LEU A 95 -7.32 19.30 -1.34
CA LEU A 95 -7.45 18.00 -0.73
C LEU A 95 -8.18 18.18 0.60
N THR A 96 -9.22 17.38 0.83
CA THR A 96 -10.01 17.39 2.06
C THR A 96 -9.99 16.00 2.68
N LEU A 97 -9.66 15.90 3.97
CA LEU A 97 -9.67 14.65 4.73
C LEU A 97 -10.69 14.72 5.87
N ASP A 98 -11.45 13.65 6.10
CA ASP A 98 -12.38 13.55 7.23
C ASP A 98 -11.63 13.13 8.52
N THR A 99 -11.39 14.09 9.39
CA THR A 99 -10.60 13.95 10.62
C THR A 99 -11.42 14.19 11.88
N LYS A 100 -12.75 13.99 11.86
CA LYS A 100 -13.67 14.28 12.99
C LYS A 100 -13.27 13.64 14.32
N ASP A 101 -12.63 12.47 14.27
CA ASP A 101 -12.21 11.77 15.47
C ASP A 101 -10.91 12.32 16.08
N PHE A 102 -10.20 13.21 15.39
CA PHE A 102 -8.88 13.73 15.79
C PHE A 102 -8.98 15.20 16.19
N SER A 103 -8.26 15.57 17.25
CA SER A 103 -8.07 16.97 17.61
C SER A 103 -6.97 17.62 16.74
N PRO A 104 -6.91 18.96 16.63
CA PRO A 104 -5.84 19.62 15.89
C PRO A 104 -4.43 19.25 16.39
N ALA A 105 -4.28 18.98 17.70
CA ALA A 105 -3.01 18.60 18.32
C ALA A 105 -2.59 17.16 17.97
N ASP A 106 -3.55 16.30 17.62
CA ASP A 106 -3.31 14.91 17.24
C ASP A 106 -2.85 14.77 15.78
N LEU A 107 -2.97 15.84 14.98
CA LEU A 107 -2.72 15.86 13.55
C LEU A 107 -1.34 16.45 13.21
N SER A 108 -0.74 15.91 12.16
CA SER A 108 0.53 16.40 11.60
C SER A 108 0.49 16.36 10.08
N VAL A 109 0.75 17.49 9.45
CA VAL A 109 0.93 17.63 8.00
C VAL A 109 2.38 17.99 7.73
N LYS A 110 3.07 17.20 6.90
CA LYS A 110 4.46 17.43 6.53
C LYS A 110 4.61 17.38 5.01
N GLN A 111 5.26 18.38 4.45
CA GLN A 111 5.70 18.38 3.07
C GLN A 111 7.13 17.84 3.00
N VAL A 112 7.36 16.85 2.14
CA VAL A 112 8.69 16.31 1.85
C VAL A 112 8.87 16.29 0.34
N GLY A 113 9.60 17.27 -0.20
CA GLY A 113 9.72 17.48 -1.64
C GLY A 113 8.35 17.75 -2.27
N ARG A 114 7.91 16.84 -3.14
CA ARG A 114 6.61 16.91 -3.84
C ARG A 114 5.55 15.99 -3.24
N LYS A 115 5.77 15.49 -2.02
CA LYS A 115 4.83 14.62 -1.28
C LYS A 115 4.29 15.33 -0.05
N LEU A 116 2.98 15.22 0.16
CA LEU A 116 2.31 15.59 1.39
C LEU A 116 2.08 14.34 2.23
N ARG A 117 2.61 14.34 3.45
CA ARG A 117 2.40 13.30 4.46
C ARG A 117 1.44 13.83 5.51
N VAL A 118 0.27 13.22 5.60
CA VAL A 118 -0.73 13.53 6.62
C VAL A 118 -0.81 12.36 7.57
N SER A 119 -0.67 12.63 8.86
CA SER A 119 -0.77 11.62 9.90
C SER A 119 -1.58 12.14 11.07
N GLY A 120 -2.26 11.25 11.76
CA GLY A 120 -2.89 11.56 13.04
C GLY A 120 -2.89 10.36 13.95
N LYS A 121 -2.76 10.62 15.26
CA LYS A 121 -2.81 9.60 16.31
C LYS A 121 -3.57 10.15 17.50
N THR A 122 -4.62 9.47 17.91
CA THR A 122 -5.43 9.85 19.07
C THR A 122 -5.67 8.64 19.96
N GLU A 123 -5.75 8.88 21.26
CA GLU A 123 -6.06 7.89 22.29
C GLU A 123 -7.15 8.48 23.18
N LYS A 124 -8.32 7.86 23.18
CA LYS A 124 -9.48 8.28 23.98
C LYS A 124 -9.77 7.24 25.04
N LYS A 125 -9.83 7.68 26.29
CA LYS A 125 -10.32 6.90 27.41
C LYS A 125 -11.78 7.24 27.64
N GLN A 126 -12.65 6.24 27.62
CA GLN A 126 -14.06 6.35 27.92
C GLN A 126 -14.35 5.63 29.24
N ASP A 127 -15.11 6.28 30.11
CA ASP A 127 -15.59 5.71 31.38
C ASP A 127 -17.09 5.43 31.22
N ASP A 128 -17.50 4.21 31.48
CA ASP A 128 -18.90 3.78 31.39
C ASP A 128 -19.72 4.21 32.62
N GLY A 129 -19.10 4.89 33.59
CA GLY A 129 -19.70 5.34 34.85
C GLY A 129 -20.01 4.21 35.84
N LYS A 130 -19.78 2.95 35.44
CA LYS A 130 -19.99 1.73 36.24
C LYS A 130 -18.68 1.14 36.77
N GLY A 131 -17.59 1.91 36.74
CA GLY A 131 -16.26 1.46 37.12
C GLY A 131 -15.51 0.67 36.04
N SER A 132 -16.00 0.72 34.80
CA SER A 132 -15.37 0.15 33.61
C SER A 132 -14.76 1.28 32.77
N PHE A 133 -13.54 1.05 32.27
CA PHE A 133 -12.85 1.96 31.36
C PHE A 133 -12.57 1.24 30.05
N SER A 134 -12.92 1.87 28.93
CA SER A 134 -12.51 1.46 27.59
C SER A 134 -11.50 2.46 27.01
N TYR A 135 -10.58 1.94 26.20
CA TYR A 135 -9.56 2.74 25.52
C TYR A 135 -9.73 2.54 24.02
N ARG A 136 -9.82 3.65 23.28
CA ARG A 136 -9.88 3.65 21.82
C ARG A 136 -8.68 4.40 21.27
N CYS A 137 -7.80 3.67 20.60
CA CYS A 137 -6.66 4.22 19.89
C CYS A 137 -6.97 4.23 18.38
N GLN A 138 -6.79 5.36 17.72
CA GLN A 138 -6.89 5.46 16.26
C GLN A 138 -5.63 6.12 15.72
N GLU A 139 -5.09 5.55 14.64
CA GLU A 139 -3.93 6.09 13.96
C GLU A 139 -4.12 5.98 12.44
N PHE A 140 -3.74 7.03 11.72
CA PHE A 140 -3.69 7.00 10.26
C PHE A 140 -2.42 7.68 9.75
N LYS A 141 -1.95 7.21 8.60
CA LYS A 141 -0.86 7.81 7.84
C LYS A 141 -1.19 7.69 6.37
N GLN A 142 -1.18 8.81 5.66
CA GLN A 142 -1.48 8.85 4.25
C GLN A 142 -0.55 9.82 3.53
N GLU A 143 -0.07 9.40 2.36
CA GLU A 143 0.75 10.22 1.49
C GLU A 143 -0.04 10.62 0.24
N PHE A 144 0.19 11.85 -0.21
CA PHE A 144 -0.39 12.40 -1.43
C PHE A 144 0.70 13.08 -2.25
N ASP A 145 0.73 12.81 -3.55
CA ASP A 145 1.64 13.49 -4.45
C ASP A 145 1.05 14.85 -4.88
N LEU A 146 1.87 15.89 -4.83
CA LEU A 146 1.53 17.20 -5.36
C LEU A 146 1.64 17.17 -6.90
N PRO A 147 0.60 17.57 -7.64
CA PRO A 147 0.63 17.55 -9.10
C PRO A 147 1.64 18.55 -9.66
N GLU A 148 2.07 18.34 -10.90
CA GLU A 148 2.86 19.32 -11.67
C GLU A 148 2.14 20.68 -11.75
N GLY A 149 2.91 21.76 -11.65
CA GLY A 149 2.38 23.13 -11.60
C GLY A 149 1.96 23.62 -10.21
N VAL A 150 1.92 22.77 -9.17
CA VAL A 150 1.76 23.25 -7.79
C VAL A 150 3.12 23.53 -7.18
N ASN A 151 3.29 24.74 -6.65
CA ASN A 151 4.46 25.09 -5.85
C ASN A 151 4.29 24.49 -4.44
N PRO A 152 5.20 23.62 -3.98
CA PRO A 152 5.11 23.05 -2.63
C PRO A 152 5.10 24.12 -1.53
N GLU A 153 5.87 25.20 -1.68
CA GLU A 153 5.98 26.26 -0.66
C GLU A 153 4.70 27.10 -0.49
N THR A 154 3.76 27.02 -1.44
CA THR A 154 2.48 27.74 -1.36
C THR A 154 1.35 26.87 -0.78
N VAL A 155 1.67 25.67 -0.31
CA VAL A 155 0.71 24.79 0.36
C VAL A 155 0.29 25.38 1.68
N THR A 156 -1.02 25.44 1.89
CA THR A 156 -1.66 25.90 3.12
C THR A 156 -2.54 24.79 3.68
N CYS A 157 -2.70 24.74 5.00
CA CYS A 157 -3.62 23.82 5.66
C CYS A 157 -4.55 24.57 6.62
N SER A 158 -5.77 24.07 6.76
CA SER A 158 -6.74 24.55 7.73
C SER A 158 -7.64 23.40 8.18
N LEU A 159 -8.19 23.48 9.38
CA LEU A 159 -9.09 22.48 9.94
C LEU A 159 -10.43 23.15 10.26
N ASN A 160 -11.50 22.69 9.62
CA ASN A 160 -12.85 23.24 9.79
C ASN A 160 -13.83 22.10 10.06
N ASP A 161 -14.55 22.14 11.18
CA ASP A 161 -15.58 21.15 11.56
C ASP A 161 -15.14 19.68 11.40
N GLY A 162 -13.92 19.38 11.84
CA GLY A 162 -13.33 18.05 11.75
C GLY A 162 -12.84 17.67 10.35
N GLN A 163 -12.88 18.55 9.36
CA GLN A 163 -12.32 18.32 8.03
C GLN A 163 -11.01 19.09 7.83
N LEU A 164 -9.93 18.35 7.59
CA LEU A 164 -8.62 18.92 7.29
C LEU A 164 -8.56 19.26 5.80
N GLN A 165 -8.41 20.54 5.49
CA GLN A 165 -8.32 21.06 4.13
C GLN A 165 -6.90 21.50 3.83
N ILE A 166 -6.32 20.94 2.78
CA ILE A 166 -5.00 21.30 2.26
C ILE A 166 -5.17 21.87 0.87
N GLN A 167 -4.68 23.08 0.65
CA GLN A 167 -4.88 23.81 -0.60
C GLN A 167 -3.59 24.48 -1.08
N ALA A 168 -3.41 24.56 -2.39
CA ALA A 168 -2.32 25.30 -3.01
C ALA A 168 -2.75 25.84 -4.38
N PRO A 169 -2.37 27.07 -4.74
CA PRO A 169 -2.60 27.57 -6.09
C PRO A 169 -1.81 26.75 -7.11
N LYS A 170 -2.43 26.41 -8.24
CA LYS A 170 -1.70 25.88 -9.39
C LYS A 170 -1.14 27.07 -10.15
N VAL A 171 0.16 27.06 -10.40
CA VAL A 171 0.76 27.93 -11.41
C VAL A 171 0.13 27.52 -12.72
N ALA A 172 -0.69 28.40 -13.29
CA ALA A 172 -1.20 28.18 -14.63
C ALA A 172 0.03 27.95 -15.52
N ALA A 173 0.15 26.75 -16.10
CA ALA A 173 0.89 26.62 -17.33
C ALA A 173 0.22 27.65 -18.24
N VAL A 174 0.98 28.66 -18.63
CA VAL A 174 0.57 29.65 -19.60
C VAL A 174 0.37 28.86 -20.89
N THR A 175 -0.79 28.24 -21.07
CA THR A 175 -1.30 27.90 -22.37
C THR A 175 -1.79 29.21 -22.97
N GLU A 176 -0.86 30.14 -23.16
CA GLU A 176 -0.99 31.12 -24.22
C GLU A 176 -1.07 30.27 -25.48
N SER A 177 -2.27 30.17 -26.04
CA SER A 177 -2.42 30.02 -27.47
C SER A 177 -1.73 31.21 -28.14
N ASN A 178 -0.40 31.23 -28.17
CA ASN A 178 0.41 32.11 -28.99
C ASN A 178 0.38 31.62 -30.43
N GLU A 179 -0.81 31.30 -30.94
CA GLU A 179 -1.04 31.14 -32.36
C GLU A 179 -0.95 32.53 -32.97
N ARG A 180 0.26 32.91 -33.39
CA ARG A 180 0.49 34.12 -34.16
C ARG A 180 0.64 33.75 -35.62
N VAL A 181 -0.18 34.36 -36.47
CA VAL A 181 -0.03 34.24 -37.93
C VAL A 181 1.27 34.94 -38.34
N VAL A 182 2.24 34.16 -38.81
CA VAL A 182 3.48 34.69 -39.40
C VAL A 182 3.23 34.94 -40.89
N PRO A 183 3.29 36.19 -41.38
CA PRO A 183 3.06 36.48 -42.79
C PRO A 183 4.20 35.90 -43.65
N ILE A 184 3.84 35.14 -44.70
CA ILE A 184 4.79 34.60 -45.66
C ILE A 184 5.04 35.65 -46.74
N THR A 185 6.22 36.28 -46.72
CA THR A 185 6.67 37.16 -47.80
C THR A 185 7.32 36.33 -48.90
N CYS A 186 6.61 36.14 -50.01
CA CYS A 186 7.18 35.57 -51.23
C CYS A 186 7.95 36.67 -51.98
N SER A 187 9.29 36.66 -51.90
CA SER A 187 10.11 37.45 -52.82
C SER A 187 10.14 36.73 -54.17
N SER A 188 9.34 37.19 -55.13
CA SER A 188 9.50 36.79 -56.52
C SER A 188 10.85 37.31 -57.01
N ALA A 189 11.79 36.39 -57.23
CA ALA A 189 13.01 36.66 -57.97
C ALA A 189 12.61 37.06 -59.40
N VAL A 190 12.66 38.36 -59.69
CA VAL A 190 12.57 38.87 -61.06
C VAL A 190 13.98 38.90 -61.64
N THR A 191 14.13 38.13 -62.71
CA THR A 191 15.32 37.95 -63.53
C THR A 191 15.67 39.22 -64.33
N SER A 192 16.85 39.78 -64.03
CA SER A 192 17.90 40.40 -64.90
C SER A 192 17.54 41.61 -65.81
N PRO A 193 18.49 42.30 -66.50
CA PRO A 193 19.97 42.19 -66.51
C PRO A 193 20.74 43.56 -66.43
N GLY A 194 22.06 43.52 -66.19
CA GLY A 194 22.96 44.53 -66.81
C GLY A 194 24.12 45.10 -65.99
N ALA A 195 25.32 44.56 -66.28
CA ALA A 195 26.61 45.23 -66.46
C ALA A 195 27.51 45.63 -65.27
N ALA A 196 28.76 45.13 -65.41
CA ALA A 196 30.05 45.73 -65.04
C ALA A 196 30.43 45.74 -63.53
N THR A 197 31.62 45.38 -63.04
CA THR A 197 32.97 45.00 -63.55
C THR A 197 33.75 44.63 -62.26
N GLU A 198 34.18 43.37 -62.07
CA GLU A 198 35.58 42.89 -62.17
C GLU A 198 36.43 42.94 -60.88
N SER A 199 37.15 41.83 -60.67
CA SER A 199 38.36 41.59 -59.85
C SER A 199 38.25 41.52 -58.33
N THR A 200 39.03 40.74 -57.57
CA THR A 200 39.91 39.54 -57.68
C THR A 200 40.38 39.30 -56.23
N ALA A 201 40.74 38.05 -55.88
CA ALA A 201 41.37 37.54 -54.65
C ALA A 201 42.33 38.52 -53.92
N VAL A 202 42.59 38.44 -52.60
CA VAL A 202 43.42 37.46 -51.85
C VAL A 202 43.22 37.72 -50.33
N GLU A 203 42.97 36.72 -49.46
CA GLU A 203 43.93 35.94 -48.63
C GLU A 203 44.31 36.57 -47.26
N ALA A 204 44.37 35.67 -46.25
CA ALA A 204 45.06 35.73 -44.94
C ALA A 204 44.33 36.25 -43.66
N GLU A 205 43.98 35.29 -42.78
CA GLU A 205 44.06 35.35 -41.30
C GLU A 205 45.53 35.52 -40.81
N PRO A 206 45.89 35.53 -39.49
CA PRO A 206 45.41 36.28 -38.32
C PRO A 206 46.59 36.84 -37.45
N LYS A 207 46.33 37.61 -36.37
CA LYS A 207 47.06 37.75 -35.06
C LYS A 207 46.79 39.14 -34.46
N LYS A 208 46.20 39.24 -33.26
CA LYS A 208 46.80 39.09 -31.92
C LYS A 208 47.87 40.14 -31.64
N ASP A 209 47.48 41.17 -30.89
CA ASP A 209 48.11 41.64 -29.65
C ASP A 209 47.06 42.38 -28.80
#